data_AF-A0A2V7V3U2-F1
#
_entry.id   AF-A0A2V7V3U2-F1
#
_cell.length_a   1.000
_cell.length_b   1.000
_cell.length_c   1.000
_cell.angle_alpha   90.00
_cell.angle_beta   90.00
_cell.angle_gamma   90.00
#
_symmetry.space_group_name_H-M   'P 1'
#
loop_
_entity.id
_entity.type
_entity.pdbx_description
1 polymer ?
#
loop_
_entity_poly.entity_id
_entity_poly.type
_entity_poly.pdbx_seq_one_letter_code
_entity_poly.pdbx_strand_id
1 'polypeptide(L)'
;MPAHDYAATRYSAQDQINAGNVSTLKLDWTFSTGVLKGHEAAPLVVGATMYIVTPYPNILYALDLRRPGGPLKWVYRPKPSAAAQGVACCDVVNRGAAWADGRIFYNTLDDHTVALDAETGKELWKTQVGDINHGEFGVRGWLAALDAGSGRLV
;
A
#
# COMPACT_ATOMS: atom_id res chain seq x y z
N MET A 1 9.75 3.11 1.20
CA MET A 1 9.31 3.38 -0.18
C MET A 1 9.17 2.07 -0.96
N PRO A 2 8.30 1.97 -1.99
CA PRO A 2 7.97 0.69 -2.64
C PRO A 2 9.16 -0.06 -3.28
N ALA A 3 10.16 0.66 -3.77
CA ALA A 3 11.31 0.09 -4.48
C ALA A 3 12.58 -0.03 -3.61
N HIS A 4 12.43 -0.03 -2.28
CA HIS A 4 13.50 0.00 -1.28
C HIS A 4 14.29 1.32 -1.21
N ASP A 5 14.84 1.79 -2.34
CA ASP A 5 15.65 3.02 -2.44
C ASP A 5 15.20 3.94 -3.59
N TYR A 6 15.73 5.16 -3.62
CA TYR A 6 15.41 6.17 -4.65
C TYR A 6 15.93 5.84 -6.04
N ALA A 7 16.95 4.98 -6.15
CA ALA A 7 17.42 4.46 -7.43
C ALA A 7 16.60 3.26 -7.91
N ALA A 8 15.60 2.83 -7.13
CA ALA A 8 14.72 1.70 -7.38
C ALA A 8 15.45 0.36 -7.59
N THR A 9 16.59 0.14 -6.92
CA THR A 9 17.39 -1.08 -7.14
C THR A 9 16.80 -2.33 -6.51
N ARG A 10 15.91 -2.19 -5.51
CA ARG A 10 15.35 -3.29 -4.71
C ARG A 10 16.40 -4.16 -4.00
N TYR A 11 17.62 -3.65 -3.81
CA TYR A 11 18.72 -4.37 -3.15
C TYR A 11 18.70 -4.17 -1.63
N SER A 12 18.88 -5.24 -0.86
CA SER A 12 19.11 -5.20 0.59
C SER A 12 20.55 -5.61 0.90
N ALA A 13 21.21 -4.86 1.78
CA ALA A 13 22.55 -5.17 2.27
C ALA A 13 22.57 -6.25 3.38
N GLN A 14 21.41 -6.76 3.80
CA GLN A 14 21.34 -7.82 4.82
C GLN A 14 21.80 -9.17 4.24
N ASP A 15 22.63 -9.88 4.99
CA ASP A 15 23.29 -11.12 4.56
C ASP A 15 23.07 -12.31 5.52
N GLN A 16 22.26 -12.12 6.57
CA GLN A 16 21.91 -13.17 7.53
C GLN A 16 21.37 -14.43 6.83
N ILE A 17 20.56 -14.23 5.79
CA ILE A 17 20.12 -15.28 4.88
C ILE A 17 21.02 -15.22 3.65
N ASN A 18 21.66 -16.34 3.31
CA ASN A 18 22.59 -16.43 2.20
C ASN A 18 22.54 -17.82 1.55
N ALA A 19 23.31 -18.01 0.48
CA ALA A 19 23.32 -19.25 -0.30
C ALA A 19 23.68 -20.50 0.53
N GLY A 20 24.41 -20.34 1.64
CA GLY A 20 24.80 -21.44 2.51
C GLY A 20 23.71 -21.91 3.48
N ASN A 21 22.72 -21.06 3.80
CA ASN A 21 21.71 -21.36 4.81
C ASN A 21 20.25 -21.22 4.34
N VAL A 22 20.00 -20.71 3.12
CA VAL A 22 18.64 -20.49 2.59
C VAL A 22 17.75 -21.74 2.60
N SER A 23 18.36 -22.92 2.49
CA SER A 23 17.66 -24.22 2.57
C SER A 23 17.03 -24.51 3.93
N THR A 24 17.41 -23.77 4.97
CA THR A 24 16.91 -23.96 6.35
C THR A 24 15.74 -23.04 6.69
N LEU A 25 15.33 -22.16 5.77
CA LEU A 25 14.20 -21.26 5.98
C LEU A 25 12.92 -22.02 6.29
N LYS A 26 12.18 -21.50 7.26
CA LYS A 26 10.86 -21.98 7.64
C LYS A 26 9.91 -20.80 7.65
N LEU A 27 8.63 -21.10 7.44
CA LEU A 27 7.57 -20.12 7.64
C LEU A 27 7.57 -19.66 9.10
N ASP A 28 7.64 -18.35 9.31
CA ASP A 28 7.55 -17.75 10.64
C ASP A 28 6.06 -17.50 11.01
N TRP A 29 5.31 -16.82 10.15
CA TRP A 29 3.87 -16.61 10.30
C TRP A 29 3.21 -16.25 8.97
N THR A 30 1.87 -16.32 8.93
CA THR A 30 1.05 -15.88 7.80
C THR A 30 -0.02 -14.91 8.26
N PHE A 31 -0.45 -14.04 7.35
CA PHE A 31 -1.58 -13.13 7.55
C PHE A 31 -2.49 -13.20 6.33
N SER A 32 -3.77 -13.50 6.57
CA SER A 32 -4.79 -13.44 5.52
C SER A 32 -5.36 -12.03 5.43
N THR A 33 -5.36 -11.46 4.23
CA THR A 33 -5.97 -10.15 3.97
C THR A 33 -7.50 -10.21 3.96
N GLY A 34 -8.09 -11.40 3.85
CA GLY A 34 -9.54 -11.60 3.68
C GLY A 34 -10.09 -11.11 2.34
N VAL A 35 -9.22 -10.77 1.39
CA VAL A 35 -9.59 -10.27 0.05
C VAL A 35 -9.01 -11.22 -1.00
N LEU A 36 -9.76 -11.46 -2.08
CA LEU A 36 -9.33 -12.28 -3.22
C LEU A 36 -8.70 -11.40 -4.32
N LYS A 37 -8.47 -11.95 -5.52
CA LYS A 37 -7.88 -11.25 -6.70
C LYS A 37 -6.37 -10.98 -6.58
N GLY A 38 -5.79 -10.36 -7.61
CA GLY A 38 -4.34 -10.14 -7.72
C GLY A 38 -3.78 -9.26 -6.61
N HIS A 39 -2.85 -9.81 -5.83
CA HIS A 39 -2.10 -9.07 -4.80
C HIS A 39 -0.73 -8.67 -5.36
N GLU A 40 -0.62 -7.46 -5.91
CA GLU A 40 0.64 -6.92 -6.48
C GLU A 40 1.42 -6.05 -5.49
N ALA A 41 0.80 -5.60 -4.40
CA ALA A 41 1.43 -4.72 -3.42
C ALA A 41 2.49 -5.46 -2.59
N ALA A 42 3.75 -5.06 -2.73
CA ALA A 42 4.78 -5.45 -1.79
C ALA A 42 4.51 -4.80 -0.42
N PRO A 43 4.65 -5.53 0.71
CA PRO A 43 4.54 -4.93 2.03
C PRO A 43 5.56 -3.80 2.23
N LEU A 44 5.14 -2.72 2.87
CA LEU A 44 6.02 -1.62 3.28
C LEU A 44 6.31 -1.77 4.77
N VAL A 45 7.58 -1.79 5.16
CA VAL A 45 7.99 -1.81 6.57
C VAL A 45 8.65 -0.49 6.93
N VAL A 46 8.15 0.18 7.98
CA VAL A 46 8.73 1.40 8.53
C VAL A 46 8.81 1.25 10.05
N GLY A 47 10.03 1.33 10.58
CA GLY A 47 10.29 1.00 11.98
C GLY A 47 9.80 -0.41 12.30
N ALA A 48 8.90 -0.53 13.27
CA ALA A 48 8.32 -1.81 13.69
C ALA A 48 6.89 -2.05 13.18
N THR A 49 6.43 -1.32 12.16
CA THR A 49 5.10 -1.52 11.56
C THR A 49 5.21 -1.96 10.11
N MET A 50 4.47 -3.00 9.75
CA MET A 50 4.30 -3.47 8.36
C MET A 50 2.94 -3.04 7.82
N TYR A 51 2.92 -2.51 6.61
CA TYR A 51 1.74 -2.01 5.91
C TYR A 51 1.45 -2.87 4.69
N ILE A 52 0.21 -3.34 4.54
CA ILE A 52 -0.25 -4.19 3.44
C ILE A 52 -1.49 -3.57 2.81
N VAL A 53 -1.44 -3.31 1.50
CA VAL A 53 -2.59 -2.83 0.72
C VAL A 53 -3.16 -3.98 -0.10
N THR A 54 -4.47 -4.20 -0.03
CA THR A 54 -5.15 -5.22 -0.83
C THR A 54 -5.48 -4.72 -2.24
N PRO A 55 -5.81 -5.61 -3.19
CA PRO A 55 -6.68 -5.25 -4.33
C PRO A 55 -8.00 -4.62 -3.84
N TYR A 56 -8.87 -4.21 -4.77
CA TYR A 56 -10.19 -3.65 -4.43
C TYR A 56 -10.88 -4.48 -3.33
N PRO A 57 -11.34 -3.87 -2.21
CA PRO A 57 -11.64 -2.44 -2.04
C PRO A 57 -10.49 -1.60 -1.44
N ASN A 58 -9.23 -1.96 -1.72
CA ASN A 58 -8.00 -1.24 -1.34
C ASN A 58 -7.86 -1.01 0.18
N ILE A 59 -8.10 -2.07 0.96
CA ILE A 59 -7.94 -2.06 2.41
C ILE A 59 -6.46 -1.93 2.75
N LEU A 60 -6.12 -1.04 3.69
CA LEU A 60 -4.79 -0.91 4.25
C LEU A 60 -4.77 -1.51 5.66
N TYR A 61 -3.93 -2.53 5.85
CA TYR A 61 -3.64 -3.13 7.15
C TYR A 61 -2.30 -2.63 7.68
N ALA A 62 -2.24 -2.32 8.97
CA ALA A 62 -0.99 -2.12 9.70
C ALA A 62 -0.80 -3.23 10.73
N LEU A 63 0.35 -3.88 10.72
CA LEU A 63 0.72 -4.99 11.59
C LEU A 63 1.88 -4.57 12.51
N ASP A 64 1.81 -4.91 13.79
CA ASP A 64 2.85 -4.60 14.78
C ASP A 64 3.90 -5.72 14.85
N LEU A 65 5.10 -5.46 14.32
CA LEU A 65 6.20 -6.42 14.26
C LEU A 65 6.96 -6.59 15.58
N ARG A 66 6.62 -5.83 16.64
CA ARG A 66 7.22 -6.03 17.98
C ARG A 66 6.71 -7.28 18.68
N ARG A 67 5.59 -7.84 18.19
CA ARG A 67 4.94 -9.01 18.77
C ARG A 67 4.99 -10.17 17.76
N PRO A 68 5.26 -11.40 18.22
CA PRO A 68 5.22 -12.58 17.34
C PRO A 68 3.91 -12.68 16.57
N GLY A 69 4.00 -13.06 15.29
CA GLY A 69 2.84 -13.21 14.42
C GLY A 69 2.27 -11.91 13.85
N GLY A 70 2.89 -10.74 14.10
CA GLY A 70 2.51 -9.48 13.48
C GLY A 70 1.03 -9.11 13.68
N PRO A 71 0.50 -9.06 14.92
CA PRO A 71 -0.91 -8.80 15.17
C PRO A 71 -1.35 -7.46 14.57
N LEU A 72 -2.63 -7.41 14.16
CA LEU A 72 -3.26 -6.21 13.61
C LEU A 72 -3.13 -5.04 14.61
N LYS A 73 -2.50 -3.96 14.16
CA LYS A 73 -2.39 -2.68 14.88
C LYS A 73 -3.61 -1.82 14.59
N TRP A 74 -3.92 -1.60 13.31
CA TRP A 74 -5.10 -0.90 12.85
C TRP A 74 -5.43 -1.29 11.40
N VAL A 75 -6.64 -0.95 10.95
CA VAL A 75 -7.11 -1.18 9.58
C VAL A 75 -7.85 0.05 9.07
N TYR A 76 -7.55 0.45 7.84
CA TYR A 76 -8.26 1.51 7.14
C TYR A 76 -9.00 0.96 5.92
N ARG A 77 -10.24 1.41 5.72
CA ARG A 77 -11.13 0.97 4.65
C ARG A 77 -11.62 2.19 3.84
N PRO A 78 -11.04 2.46 2.66
CA PRO A 78 -11.32 3.70 1.91
C PRO A 78 -12.70 3.77 1.25
N LYS A 79 -13.40 2.64 1.15
CA LYS A 79 -14.72 2.50 0.50
C LYS A 79 -14.78 3.14 -0.91
N PRO A 80 -13.89 2.72 -1.84
CA PRO A 80 -13.92 3.26 -3.20
C PRO A 80 -15.22 2.91 -3.92
N SER A 81 -15.60 3.70 -4.92
CA SER A 81 -16.75 3.44 -5.78
C SER A 81 -16.65 2.06 -6.44
N ALA A 82 -17.69 1.24 -6.30
CA ALA A 82 -17.73 -0.09 -6.92
C ALA A 82 -17.70 -0.04 -8.45
N ALA A 83 -18.12 1.09 -9.05
CA ALA A 83 -18.07 1.31 -10.49
C ALA A 83 -16.64 1.26 -11.04
N ALA A 84 -15.63 1.58 -10.22
CA ALA A 84 -14.22 1.54 -10.62
C ALA A 84 -13.76 0.12 -11.04
N GLN A 85 -14.41 -0.93 -10.53
CA GLN A 85 -14.11 -2.30 -10.95
C GLN A 85 -14.46 -2.57 -12.41
N GLY A 86 -15.45 -1.87 -12.97
CA GLY A 86 -15.91 -2.05 -14.35
C GLY A 86 -15.02 -1.36 -15.39
N VAL A 87 -14.17 -0.42 -14.98
CA VAL A 87 -13.26 0.32 -15.87
C VAL A 87 -11.82 -0.21 -15.81
N ALA A 88 -11.49 -1.03 -14.80
CA ALA A 88 -10.17 -1.60 -14.66
C ALA A 88 -9.87 -2.65 -15.77
N CYS A 89 -8.84 -2.40 -16.58
CA CYS A 89 -8.51 -3.27 -17.73
C CYS A 89 -8.00 -4.67 -17.35
N CYS A 90 -7.36 -4.78 -16.19
CA CYS A 90 -6.30 -5.74 -15.98
C CYS A 90 -6.34 -6.30 -14.54
N ASP A 91 -7.53 -6.67 -14.08
CA ASP A 91 -7.88 -6.96 -12.68
C ASP A 91 -7.88 -5.71 -11.78
N VAL A 92 -8.39 -5.87 -10.55
CA VAL A 92 -8.63 -4.80 -9.57
C VAL A 92 -7.46 -4.62 -8.60
N VAL A 93 -6.25 -4.71 -9.14
CA VAL A 93 -4.97 -4.77 -8.41
C VAL A 93 -4.60 -3.44 -7.76
N ASN A 94 -3.69 -3.49 -6.78
CA ASN A 94 -3.05 -2.33 -6.18
C ASN A 94 -1.55 -2.59 -6.01
N ARG A 95 -0.70 -1.56 -6.18
CA ARG A 95 0.78 -1.69 -6.17
C ARG A 95 1.44 -1.24 -4.86
N GLY A 96 0.64 -0.97 -3.83
CA GLY A 96 1.12 -0.70 -2.49
C GLY A 96 1.16 0.77 -2.14
N ALA A 97 1.79 1.05 -1.00
CA ALA A 97 1.83 2.37 -0.39
C ALA A 97 3.24 2.95 -0.34
N ALA A 98 3.30 4.28 -0.24
CA ALA A 98 4.49 5.02 0.10
C ALA A 98 4.41 5.55 1.55
N TRP A 99 5.56 5.89 2.11
CA TRP A 99 5.66 6.57 3.40
C TRP A 99 6.52 7.81 3.25
N ALA A 100 6.10 8.92 3.86
CA ALA A 100 6.89 10.13 4.04
C ALA A 100 6.39 10.89 5.27
N ASP A 101 7.30 11.44 6.06
CA ASP A 101 7.01 12.36 7.18
C ASP A 101 5.90 11.86 8.12
N GLY A 102 5.97 10.59 8.53
CA GLY A 102 5.01 9.99 9.45
C GLY A 102 3.64 9.67 8.83
N ARG A 103 3.53 9.70 7.50
CA ARG A 103 2.28 9.47 6.78
C ARG A 103 2.40 8.33 5.77
N ILE A 104 1.30 7.62 5.57
CA ILE A 104 1.15 6.61 4.51
C ILE A 104 0.32 7.19 3.38
N PHE A 105 0.77 7.00 2.14
CA PHE A 105 0.10 7.46 0.93
C PHE A 105 -0.15 6.28 -0.01
N TYR A 106 -1.35 6.16 -0.56
CA TYR A 106 -1.63 5.22 -1.65
C TYR A 106 -2.86 5.65 -2.45
N ASN A 107 -3.04 5.03 -3.62
CA ASN A 107 -4.18 5.29 -4.49
C ASN A 107 -5.24 4.19 -4.35
N THR A 108 -6.50 4.59 -4.41
CA THR A 108 -7.65 3.69 -4.54
C THR A 108 -8.00 3.50 -6.00
N LEU A 109 -8.74 2.42 -6.31
CA LEU A 109 -9.10 2.08 -7.69
C LEU A 109 -9.98 3.16 -8.34
N ASP A 110 -10.78 3.88 -7.55
CA ASP A 110 -11.65 4.98 -7.99
C ASP A 110 -10.95 6.34 -8.04
N ASP A 111 -9.65 6.35 -8.36
CA ASP A 111 -8.83 7.55 -8.57
C ASP A 111 -8.83 8.54 -7.41
N HIS A 112 -8.72 8.05 -6.17
CA HIS A 112 -8.37 8.90 -5.04
C HIS A 112 -6.97 8.57 -4.53
N THR A 113 -6.21 9.61 -4.21
CA THR A 113 -5.05 9.48 -3.32
C THR A 113 -5.51 9.71 -1.89
N VAL A 114 -5.11 8.83 -0.99
CA VAL A 114 -5.37 8.96 0.45
C VAL A 114 -4.06 9.17 1.19
N ALA A 115 -4.08 10.03 2.21
CA ALA A 115 -3.02 10.14 3.20
C ALA A 115 -3.54 9.78 4.59
N LEU A 116 -2.75 8.98 5.30
CA LEU A 116 -3.08 8.53 6.64
C LEU A 116 -1.93 8.84 7.59
N ASP A 117 -2.26 9.15 8.84
CA ASP A 117 -1.30 9.11 9.92
C ASP A 117 -0.79 7.68 10.11
N ALA A 118 0.52 7.47 10.01
CA ALA A 118 1.12 6.13 9.97
C ALA A 118 1.00 5.38 11.30
N GLU A 119 0.85 6.10 12.42
CA GLU A 119 0.77 5.51 13.75
C GLU A 119 -0.66 5.05 14.05
N THR A 120 -1.64 5.89 13.74
CA THR A 120 -3.05 5.72 14.14
C THR A 120 -3.95 5.16 13.04
N GLY A 121 -3.54 5.27 11.77
CA GLY A 121 -4.38 4.91 10.62
C GLY A 121 -5.51 5.90 10.37
N LYS A 122 -5.50 7.07 11.01
CA LYS A 122 -6.48 8.13 10.78
C LYS A 122 -6.26 8.76 9.40
N GLU A 123 -7.32 8.84 8.60
CA GLU A 123 -7.31 9.61 7.35
C GLU A 123 -7.05 11.09 7.65
N LEU A 124 -6.02 11.63 7.02
CA LEU A 124 -5.67 13.04 7.08
C LEU A 124 -6.36 13.81 5.96
N TRP A 125 -6.33 13.23 4.75
CA TRP A 125 -7.05 13.73 3.59
C TRP A 125 -7.25 12.62 2.56
N LYS A 126 -8.23 12.84 1.67
CA LYS A 126 -8.54 12.01 0.51
C LYS A 126 -8.90 12.94 -0.65
N THR A 127 -8.15 12.85 -1.74
CA THR A 127 -8.29 13.74 -2.90
C THR A 127 -8.53 12.93 -4.16
N GLN A 128 -9.55 13.31 -4.92
CA GLN A 128 -9.78 12.78 -6.26
C GLN A 128 -8.71 13.31 -7.21
N VAL A 129 -7.98 12.41 -7.86
CA VAL A 129 -6.87 12.70 -8.79
C VAL A 129 -7.17 12.27 -10.24
N GLY A 130 -8.34 11.71 -10.48
CA GLY A 130 -8.84 11.32 -11.79
C GLY A 130 -10.34 11.02 -11.78
N ASP A 131 -10.90 10.72 -12.94
CA ASP A 131 -12.33 10.44 -13.15
C ASP A 131 -12.57 9.14 -13.92
N ILE A 132 -13.09 8.14 -13.21
CA ILE A 132 -13.44 6.83 -13.78
C ILE A 132 -14.44 6.90 -14.93
N ASN A 133 -15.24 7.96 -15.04
CA ASN A 133 -16.21 8.12 -16.14
C ASN A 133 -15.54 8.53 -17.46
N HIS A 134 -14.29 9.00 -17.41
CA HIS A 134 -13.47 9.26 -18.60
C HIS A 134 -12.50 8.13 -18.91
N GLY A 135 -12.63 6.97 -18.24
CA GLY A 135 -11.75 5.82 -18.41
C GLY A 135 -10.41 5.96 -17.68
N GLU A 136 -10.29 6.92 -16.76
CA GLU A 136 -9.17 7.00 -15.83
C GLU A 136 -9.37 5.92 -14.75
N PHE A 137 -8.30 5.25 -14.31
CA PHE A 137 -8.38 4.35 -13.15
C PHE A 137 -7.02 4.19 -12.47
N GLY A 138 -7.09 4.17 -11.14
CA GLY A 138 -5.95 4.41 -10.28
C GLY A 138 -5.14 3.16 -9.97
N VAL A 139 -4.32 2.71 -10.91
CA VAL A 139 -3.04 2.03 -10.59
C VAL A 139 -1.83 2.75 -11.21
N ARG A 140 -2.12 3.77 -12.04
CA ARG A 140 -1.22 4.74 -12.70
C ARG A 140 -1.99 6.05 -12.93
N GLY A 141 -2.61 6.63 -11.90
CA GLY A 141 -3.22 7.94 -12.02
C GLY A 141 -2.19 8.93 -12.57
N TRP A 142 -2.59 9.76 -13.54
CA TRP A 142 -1.77 10.84 -14.09
C TRP A 142 -1.09 11.61 -12.95
N LEU A 143 0.15 12.06 -13.16
CA LEU A 143 0.96 12.77 -12.17
C LEU A 143 0.31 14.12 -11.81
N ALA A 144 -0.78 14.09 -11.06
CA ALA A 144 -1.22 15.19 -10.24
C ALA A 144 -0.25 15.24 -9.07
N ALA A 145 0.63 16.25 -9.07
CA ALA A 145 1.40 16.53 -7.88
C ALA A 145 0.41 17.00 -6.80
N LEU A 146 0.50 16.40 -5.62
CA LEU A 146 -0.27 16.82 -4.45
C LEU A 146 0.71 17.42 -3.44
N ASP A 147 0.32 18.54 -2.85
CA ASP A 147 0.97 19.01 -1.63
C ASP A 147 0.77 17.95 -0.54
N ALA A 148 1.87 17.41 0.00
CA ALA A 148 1.83 16.30 0.94
C ALA A 148 1.09 16.66 2.26
N GLY A 149 1.07 17.94 2.63
CA GLY A 149 0.40 18.44 3.83
C GLY A 149 -1.12 18.55 3.68
N SER A 150 -1.56 19.16 2.59
CA SER A 150 -2.97 19.53 2.37
C SER A 150 -3.73 18.61 1.41
N GLY A 151 -3.03 17.78 0.63
CA GLY A 151 -3.63 16.95 -0.40
C GLY A 151 -4.22 17.77 -1.56
N ARG A 152 -3.83 19.04 -1.73
CA ARG A 152 -4.28 19.89 -2.85
C ARG A 152 -3.40 19.67 -4.06
N LEU A 153 -4.01 19.70 -5.24
CA LEU A 153 -3.31 19.69 -6.53
C LEU A 153 -2.36 20.91 -6.60
N VAL A 154 -1.13 20.68 -7.06
CA VAL A 154 -0.11 21.72 -7.34
C VAL A 154 0.29 21.75 -8.80
#